data_AF-A0A2V6HM22-F1
#
_entry.id   AF-A0A2V6HM22-F1
#
_cell.length_a   1.000
_cell.length_b   1.000
_cell.length_c   1.000
_cell.angle_alpha   90.00
_cell.angle_beta   90.00
_cell.angle_gamma   90.00
#
_symmetry.space_group_name_H-M   'P 1'
#
loop_
_entity.id
_entity.type
_entity.pdbx_description
1 polymer ?
#
loop_
_entity_poly.entity_id
_entity_poly.type
_entity_poly.pdbx_seq_one_letter_code
_entity_poly.pdbx_strand_id
1 'polypeptide(L)' 'MNAAAALEKQIDRYRQMTGEQRLAIALELHGLSCDVAREGIRRANPGADTAEVSDCCIAASTWLALDE' A
#
# COMPACT_ATOMS: atom_id res chain seq x y z
N MET A 1 12.10 14.98 -22.36
CA MET A 1 10.92 14.77 -21.50
C MET A 1 11.24 15.42 -20.16
N ASN A 2 10.40 16.33 -19.64
CA ASN A 2 10.59 16.97 -18.33
C ASN A 2 9.57 16.40 -17.31
N ALA A 3 9.70 16.78 -16.04
CA ALA A 3 8.83 16.25 -14.97
C ALA A 3 7.34 16.54 -15.22
N ALA A 4 7.02 17.73 -15.74
CA ALA A 4 5.64 18.10 -16.07
C ALA A 4 5.05 17.21 -17.17
N ALA A 5 5.80 16.98 -18.25
CA ALA A 5 5.38 16.10 -19.35
C ALA A 5 5.27 14.63 -18.91
N ALA A 6 6.10 14.18 -17.96
CA ALA A 6 5.99 12.84 -17.38
C ALA A 6 4.72 12.69 -16.54
N LEU A 7 4.39 13.70 -15.71
CA LEU A 7 3.17 13.72 -14.91
C LEU A 7 1.92 13.74 -15.78
N GLU A 8 1.88 14.58 -16.81
CA GLU A 8 0.76 14.66 -17.74
C GLU A 8 0.53 13.30 -18.44
N LYS A 9 1.60 12.67 -18.91
CA LYS A 9 1.55 11.33 -19.49
C LYS A 9 1.02 10.28 -18.51
N GLN A 10 1.40 10.36 -17.23
CA GLN A 10 0.90 9.45 -16.19
C GLN A 10 -0.60 9.66 -15.94
N ILE A 11 -1.06 10.90 -15.87
CA ILE A 11 -2.48 11.25 -15.69
C ILE A 11 -3.31 10.74 -16.87
N ASP A 12 -2.84 10.96 -18.10
CA ASP A 12 -3.54 10.49 -19.30
C ASP A 12 -3.64 8.97 -19.33
N ARG A 13 -2.57 8.28 -18.94
CA ARG A 13 -2.61 6.81 -18.84
C ARG A 13 -3.57 6.34 -17.78
N TYR A 14 -3.57 6.97 -16.60
CA TYR A 14 -4.54 6.70 -15.56
C TYR A 14 -5.96 6.92 -16.06
N ARG A 15 -6.28 8.02 -16.75
CA ARG A 15 -7.61 8.29 -17.31
C ARG A 15 -8.10 7.25 -18.32
N GLN A 16 -7.18 6.64 -19.07
CA GLN A 16 -7.50 5.60 -20.06
C GLN A 16 -7.70 4.21 -19.44
N MET A 17 -7.45 4.04 -18.14
CA MET A 17 -7.67 2.77 -17.45
C MET A 17 -9.15 2.53 -17.18
N THR A 18 -9.55 1.27 -17.38
CA THR A 18 -10.82 0.70 -16.91
C THR A 18 -10.88 0.69 -15.39
N GLY A 19 -12.09 0.50 -14.84
CA GLY A 19 -12.25 0.36 -13.38
C GLY A 19 -11.49 -0.84 -12.82
N GLU A 20 -11.52 -1.96 -13.54
CA GLU A 20 -10.85 -3.21 -13.19
C GLU A 20 -9.33 -3.03 -13.12
N GLN A 21 -8.75 -2.31 -14.07
CA GLN A 21 -7.31 -2.03 -14.07
C GLN A 21 -6.91 -1.13 -12.90
N ARG A 22 -7.73 -0.14 -12.53
CA ARG A 22 -7.48 0.70 -11.34
C ARG A 22 -7.60 -0.12 -10.06
N LEU A 23 -8.60 -1.00 -9.98
CA LEU A 23 -8.80 -1.89 -8.85
C LEU A 23 -7.61 -2.84 -8.67
N ALA A 24 -7.10 -3.42 -9.75
CA ALA A 24 -5.91 -4.26 -9.71
C ALA A 24 -4.71 -3.52 -9.10
N ILE A 25 -4.42 -2.30 -9.58
CA ILE A 25 -3.35 -1.47 -9.02
C ILE A 25 -3.59 -1.18 -7.53
N ALA A 26 -4.81 -0.84 -7.14
CA ALA A 26 -5.13 -0.54 -5.74
C ALA A 26 -4.89 -1.75 -4.82
N LEU A 27 -5.27 -2.96 -5.27
CA LEU A 27 -5.05 -4.20 -4.53
C LEU A 27 -3.57 -4.57 -4.44
N GLU A 28 -2.81 -4.40 -5.53
CA GLU A 28 -1.35 -4.60 -5.53
C GLU A 28 -0.65 -3.62 -4.58
N LEU A 29 -1.05 -2.35 -4.61
CA LEU A 29 -0.51 -1.32 -3.72
C LEU A 29 -0.85 -1.62 -2.26
N HIS A 30 -2.06 -2.10 -1.97
CA HIS A 30 -2.45 -2.54 -0.64
C HIS A 30 -1.57 -3.71 -0.16
N GLY A 31 -1.37 -4.74 -0.99
CA GLY A 31 -0.50 -5.87 -0.67
C GLY A 31 0.92 -5.43 -0.36
N LEU A 32 1.52 -4.59 -1.22
CA LEU A 32 2.85 -4.02 -1.00
C LEU A 32 2.93 -3.22 0.31
N SER A 33 1.90 -2.42 0.60
CA SER A 33 1.84 -1.62 1.83
C SER A 33 1.83 -2.52 3.08
N CYS A 34 1.07 -3.61 3.05
CA CYS A 34 1.09 -4.60 4.11
C CYS A 34 2.46 -5.27 4.26
N ASP A 35 3.15 -5.60 3.15
CA ASP A 35 4.47 -6.23 3.21
C ASP A 35 5.51 -5.30 3.86
N VAL A 36 5.50 -4.02 3.48
CA VAL A 36 6.36 -2.99 4.09
C VAL A 36 6.05 -2.82 5.58
N ALA A 37 4.78 -2.74 5.95
CA ALA A 37 4.36 -2.62 7.34
C ALA A 37 4.78 -3.82 8.18
N ARG A 38 4.55 -5.05 7.68
CA ARG A 38 4.97 -6.29 8.36
C ARG A 38 6.47 -6.33 8.57
N GLU A 39 7.28 -5.91 7.60
CA GLU A 39 8.74 -5.83 7.77
C GLU A 39 9.14 -4.80 8.84
N GLY A 40 8.50 -3.63 8.87
CA GLY A 40 8.69 -2.64 9.93
C GLY A 40 8.37 -3.20 11.32
N ILE A 41 7.24 -3.90 11.45
CA ILE A 41 6.81 -4.56 12.70
C ILE A 41 7.80 -5.64 13.11
N ARG A 42 8.28 -6.47 12.16
CA ARG A 42 9.29 -7.51 12.41
C ARG A 42 10.59 -6.93 12.95
N ARG A 43 11.05 -5.81 12.38
CA ARG A 43 12.25 -5.11 12.87
C ARG A 43 12.05 -4.52 14.25
N ALA A 44 10.88 -3.98 14.54
CA ALA A 44 10.54 -3.44 15.86
C ALA A 44 10.35 -4.55 16.91
N ASN A 45 9.96 -5.76 16.49
CA ASN A 45 9.67 -6.90 17.36
C ASN A 45 10.38 -8.17 16.87
N PRO A 46 11.71 -8.31 17.08
CA PRO A 46 12.49 -9.42 16.52
C PRO A 46 12.09 -10.82 17.00
N GLY A 47 11.38 -10.91 18.13
CA GLY A 47 10.88 -12.17 18.68
C GLY A 47 9.45 -12.51 18.28
N ALA A 48 8.75 -11.61 17.59
CA ALA A 48 7.37 -11.83 17.19
C ALA A 48 7.28 -12.89 16.08
N ASP A 49 6.34 -13.81 16.23
CA ASP A 49 6.04 -14.79 15.20
C ASP A 49 5.22 -14.17 14.04
N THR A 50 4.92 -14.97 13.02
CA THR A 50 4.21 -14.48 11.83
C THR A 50 2.76 -14.07 12.14
N ALA A 51 2.10 -14.73 13.09
CA ALA A 51 0.74 -14.42 13.48
C ALA A 51 0.70 -13.10 14.26
N GLU A 52 1.61 -12.92 15.21
CA GLU A 52 1.75 -11.69 16.00
C GLU A 52 2.03 -10.46 15.12
N VAL A 53 2.91 -10.63 14.11
CA VAL A 53 3.19 -9.57 13.12
C VAL A 53 1.95 -9.25 12.26
N SER A 54 1.17 -10.26 11.89
CA SER A 54 -0.06 -10.09 11.11
C SER A 54 -1.13 -9.35 11.90
N ASP A 55 -1.36 -9.75 13.15
CA ASP A 55 -2.36 -9.13 14.03
C ASP A 55 -2.01 -7.67 14.31
N CYS A 56 -0.73 -7.37 14.55
CA CYS A 56 -0.25 -6.01 14.71
C CYS A 56 -0.46 -5.17 13.43
N CYS A 57 -0.21 -5.75 12.24
CA CYS A 57 -0.43 -5.07 10.97
C CYS A 57 -1.92 -4.73 10.72
N ILE A 58 -2.83 -5.64 11.08
CA ILE A 58 -4.29 -5.42 10.98
C ILE A 58 -4.73 -4.33 11.95
N ALA A 59 -4.24 -4.36 13.19
CA ALA A 59 -4.53 -3.35 14.19
C ALA A 59 -4.06 -1.96 13.76
N ALA A 60 -2.85 -1.85 13.22
CA ALA A 60 -2.30 -0.59 12.71
C ALA A 60 -3.10 -0.03 11.52
N SER A 61 -3.53 -0.91 10.60
CA SER A 61 -4.35 -0.51 9.44
C SER A 61 -5.73 0.01 9.85
N THR A 62 -6.30 -0.54 10.93
CA THR A 62 -7.61 -0.14 11.47
C THR A 62 -7.51 1.17 12.26
N TRP A 63 -6.45 1.35 13.05
CA TRP A 63 -6.18 2.61 13.75
C TRP A 63 -6.01 3.79 12.78
N LEU A 64 -5.27 3.60 11.69
CA LEU A 64 -5.12 4.63 10.63
C LEU A 64 -6.43 4.98 9.93
N ALA A 65 -7.39 4.06 9.86
CA ALA A 65 -8.69 4.29 9.24
C ALA A 65 -9.71 4.98 10.16
N LEU A 66 -9.41 5.12 11.46
CA LEU A 66 -10.28 5.73 12.46
C LEU A 66 -9.80 7.11 12.93
N ASP A 67 -8.68 7.61 12.39
CA ASP A 67 -8.06 8.89 12.75
C ASP A 67 -8.37 10.03 11.75
N GLU A 68 -9.44 9.87 10.94
CA GLU A 68 -10.10 10.94 10.17
C GLU A 68 -11.28 11.54 10.95
#